data_AF-A0A2T2Y8L6-F1
#
_entry.id   AF-A0A2T2Y8L6-F1
#
_cell.length_a   1.000
_cell.length_b   1.000
_cell.length_c   1.000
_cell.angle_alpha   90.00
_cell.angle_beta   90.00
_cell.angle_gamma   90.00
#
_symmetry.space_group_name_H-M   'P 1'
#
loop_
_entity.id
_entity.type
_entity.pdbx_description
1 polymer ?
#
loop_
_entity_poly.entity_id
_entity_poly.type
_entity_poly.pdbx_seq_one_letter_code
_entity_poly.pdbx_strand_id
1 'polypeptide(L)' 'MRRIIVNPCLKESIIFVQTAAETNGAVTELIITLQPGGGNPLHYHTSYTETFTALEGELGLEFKN' A
#
# COMPACT_ATOMS: atom_id res chain seq x y z
N MET A 1 7.35 3.71 -15.15
CA MET A 1 7.80 5.04 -14.66
C MET A 1 7.69 5.04 -13.14
N ARG A 2 8.74 5.31 -12.36
CA ARG A 2 8.64 5.32 -10.88
C ARG A 2 7.84 6.54 -10.43
N ARG A 3 6.58 6.35 -10.06
CA ARG A 3 5.67 7.43 -9.63
C ARG A 3 5.63 7.46 -8.10
N ILE A 4 5.77 8.64 -7.52
CA ILE A 4 5.71 8.86 -6.07
C ILE A 4 4.46 9.69 -5.78
N ILE A 5 3.63 9.22 -4.85
CA ILE A 5 2.46 9.94 -4.33
C ILE A 5 2.67 10.15 -2.83
N VAL A 6 2.40 11.37 -2.36
CA VAL A 6 2.43 11.70 -0.93
C VAL A 6 1.01 12.07 -0.51
N ASN A 7 0.48 11.36 0.49
CA ASN A 7 -0.82 11.63 1.07
C ASN A 7 -0.66 12.11 2.52
N PRO A 8 -0.71 13.42 2.78
CA PRO A 8 -0.48 13.96 4.11
C PRO A 8 -1.60 13.60 5.11
N CYS A 9 -2.82 13.31 4.64
CA CYS A 9 -3.94 12.95 5.50
C CYS A 9 -3.75 11.56 6.12
N LEU A 10 -3.23 10.61 5.34
CA LEU A 10 -2.91 9.25 5.81
C LEU A 10 -1.46 9.13 6.31
N LYS A 11 -0.69 10.21 6.19
CA LYS A 11 0.74 10.32 6.53
C LYS A 11 1.59 9.25 5.87
N GLU A 12 1.34 9.03 4.58
CA GLU A 12 2.03 8.02 3.79
C GLU A 12 2.72 8.62 2.56
N SER A 13 3.80 7.97 2.14
CA SER A 13 4.35 8.13 0.80
C SER A 13 4.38 6.78 0.10
N ILE A 14 3.85 6.74 -1.12
CA ILE A 14 3.73 5.53 -1.94
C ILE A 14 4.63 5.68 -3.15
N ILE A 15 5.42 4.66 -3.41
CA ILE A 15 6.21 4.50 -4.62
C ILE A 15 5.59 3.36 -5.43
N PHE A 16 5.12 3.65 -6.63
CA PHE A 16 4.68 2.62 -7.58
C PHE A 16 5.91 2.02 -8.24
N VAL A 17 6.19 0.75 -7.92
CA VAL A 17 7.28 -0.03 -8.53
C VAL A 17 6.85 -0.50 -9.91
N GLN A 18 5.65 -1.05 -10.00
CA GLN A 18 4.97 -1.45 -11.23
C GLN A 18 3.45 -1.40 -11.05
N THR A 19 2.73 -1.11 -12.13
CA THR A 19 1.27 -1.01 -12.15
C THR A 19 0.63 -2.18 -12.89
N ALA A 20 -0.65 -2.44 -12.63
CA ALA A 20 -1.42 -3.43 -13.38
C ALA A 20 -1.36 -3.20 -14.90
N ALA A 21 -1.32 -1.94 -15.36
CA ALA A 21 -1.19 -1.64 -16.80
C ALA A 21 0.18 -2.07 -17.37
N GLU A 22 1.26 -1.92 -16.59
CA GLU A 22 2.61 -2.34 -16.97
C GLU A 22 2.78 -3.86 -16.90
N THR A 23 2.00 -4.54 -16.06
CA THR A 23 2.06 -6.00 -15.85
C THR A 23 0.94 -6.78 -16.56
N ASN A 24 0.22 -6.13 -17.49
CA ASN A 24 -0.90 -6.72 -18.23
C ASN A 24 -1.97 -7.37 -17.31
N GLY A 25 -2.27 -6.70 -16.19
CA GLY A 25 -3.27 -7.10 -15.22
C GLY A 25 -2.79 -8.06 -14.13
N ALA A 26 -1.51 -8.45 -14.13
CA ALA A 26 -1.01 -9.44 -13.17
C ALA A 26 -0.91 -8.89 -11.74
N VAL A 27 -0.30 -7.71 -11.54
CA VAL A 27 -0.09 -7.14 -10.20
C VAL A 27 0.17 -5.62 -10.25
N THR A 28 -0.17 -4.93 -9.17
CA THR A 28 0.40 -3.61 -8.84
C THR A 28 1.29 -3.80 -7.61
N GLU A 29 2.53 -3.32 -7.68
CA GLU A 29 3.50 -3.43 -6.59
C GLU A 29 3.88 -2.04 -6.10
N LEU A 30 3.79 -1.87 -4.78
CA LEU A 30 3.98 -0.60 -4.10
C LEU A 30 5.04 -0.75 -3.01
N ILE A 31 5.86 0.29 -2.83
CA ILE A 31 6.62 0.49 -1.59
C ILE A 31 5.94 1.64 -0.85
N ILE A 32 5.49 1.37 0.36
CA ILE A 32 4.75 2.32 1.19
C ILE A 32 5.60 2.65 2.41
N THR A 33 5.73 3.94 2.71
CA THR A 33 6.32 4.42 3.96
C THR A 33 5.25 5.15 4.76
N LEU A 34 5.00 4.67 5.98
CA LEU A 34 4.07 5.27 6.93
C LEU A 34 4.85 6.05 7.99
N GLN A 35 4.40 7.27 8.31
CA GLN A 35 4.85 7.97 9.51
C GLN A 35 4.14 7.41 10.75
N PRO A 36 4.68 7.62 11.97
CA PRO A 36 4.00 7.24 13.20
C PRO A 36 2.56 7.77 13.30
N GLY A 37 1.62 6.86 13.59
CA GLY A 37 0.19 7.16 13.63
C GLY A 37 -0.40 7.52 12.25
N GLY A 38 0.23 7.07 11.16
CA GLY A 38 -0.35 6.99 9.82
C GLY A 38 -1.05 5.66 9.59
N GLY A 39 -1.79 5.57 8.49
CA GLY A 39 -2.62 4.41 8.15
C GLY A 39 -3.95 4.83 7.55
N ASN A 40 -4.76 3.85 7.17
CA ASN A 40 -6.07 4.03 6.54
C ASN A 40 -7.21 3.48 7.43
N PRO A 41 -8.46 3.91 7.21
CA PRO A 41 -9.61 3.30 7.86
C PRO A 41 -9.75 1.82 7.50
N LEU A 42 -10.32 1.02 8.41
CA LEU A 42 -10.62 -0.39 8.18
C LEU A 42 -11.57 -0.58 6.98
N HIS A 43 -11.19 -1.43 6.01
CA HIS A 43 -11.97 -1.74 4.80
C HIS A 43 -11.56 -3.10 4.20
N TYR A 44 -12.18 -3.50 3.08
CA TYR A 44 -11.86 -4.74 2.36
C TYR A 44 -12.08 -4.60 0.83
N HIS A 45 -11.49 -5.52 0.07
CA HIS A 45 -11.60 -5.59 -1.39
C HIS A 45 -12.37 -6.83 -1.85
N THR A 46 -13.17 -6.70 -2.91
CA THR A 46 -13.97 -7.80 -3.48
C THR A 46 -13.42 -8.34 -4.80
N SER A 47 -12.49 -7.63 -5.44
CA SER A 47 -12.00 -7.93 -6.79
C SER A 47 -10.53 -8.33 -6.84
N TYR A 48 -9.79 -8.20 -5.73
CA TYR A 48 -8.39 -8.59 -5.63
C TYR A 48 -8.01 -8.91 -4.18
N THR A 49 -6.91 -9.63 -4.03
CA THR A 49 -6.25 -9.86 -2.74
C THR A 49 -5.13 -8.85 -2.56
N GLU A 50 -4.93 -8.40 -1.32
CA GLU A 50 -3.79 -7.58 -0.94
C GLU A 50 -2.84 -8.40 -0.07
N THR A 51 -1.54 -8.17 -0.21
CA THR A 51 -0.50 -8.85 0.58
C THR A 51 0.49 -7.81 1.07
N PHE A 52 0.76 -7.83 2.37
CA PHE A 52 1.69 -6.92 3.02
C PHE A 52 2.97 -7.65 3.41
N THR A 53 4.12 -7.06 3.12
CA THR A 53 5.42 -7.51 3.61
C THR A 53 6.09 -6.35 4.32
N ALA A 54 6.39 -6.50 5.61
CA ALA A 54 7.14 -5.50 6.35
C ALA A 54 8.61 -5.50 5.89
N LEU A 55 9.05 -4.41 5.27
CA LEU A 55 10.42 -4.27 4.77
C LEU A 55 11.36 -3.70 5.86
N GLU A 56 10.92 -2.63 6.53
CA GLU A 56 11.66 -1.95 7.59
C GLU A 56 10.68 -1.45 8.68
N GLY A 57 11.07 -1.56 9.95
CA GLY A 57 10.21 -1.17 11.09
C GLY A 57 9.14 -2.19 11.46
N GLU A 58 8.08 -1.73 12.12
CA GLU A 58 6.94 -2.55 12.54
C GLU A 58 5.68 -2.13 11.77
N LEU A 59 4.99 -3.10 11.17
CA LEU A 59 3.72 -2.91 10.47
C LEU A 59 2.58 -3.52 11.29
N GLY A 60 1.67 -2.67 11.78
CA GLY A 60 0.43 -3.12 12.41
C GLY A 60 -0.64 -3.43 11.35
N LEU A 61 -1.34 -4.55 11.52
CA LEU A 61 -2.49 -4.92 10.71
C LEU A 61 -3.72 -5.11 11.61
N GLU A 62 -4.86 -4.60 11.17
CA GLU A 62 -6.14 -4.78 11.84
C GLU A 62 -7.07 -5.64 10.98
N PHE A 63 -7.64 -6.68 11.60
CA PHE A 63 -8.63 -7.56 10.98
C PHE A 63 -9.91 -7.52 11.78
N LYS A 64 -11.05 -7.53 11.09
CA LYS A 64 -12.36 -7.67 11.73
C LYS A 64 -12.82 -9.11 11.64
N ASN A 65 -13.10 -9.68 12.82
CA ASN A 65 -13.70 -11.00 13.00
C ASN A 65 -15.19 -11.00 12.66
#